data_AF-A0A9Q0VMT0-F1
#
_entry.id   AF-A0A9Q0VMT0-F1
#
_cell.length_a   1.000
_cell.length_b   1.000
_cell.length_c   1.000
_cell.angle_alpha   90.00
_cell.angle_beta   90.00
_cell.angle_gamma   90.00
#
_symmetry.space_group_name_H-M   'P 1'
#
loop_
_entity.id
_entity.type
_entity.pdbx_description
1 polymer ?
#
loop_
_entity_poly.entity_id
_entity_poly.type
_entity_poly.pdbx_seq_one_letter_code
_entity_poly.pdbx_strand_id
1 'polypeptide(L)'
;MKVCVVFIGGADDRETLAYAQRMSGHPNIRLTVLRLVSEDQTITDLIERRRNLSMINEFSLSNNDCPRVSYKEEMVEQGNDTVRLLGAMCNDFDLIMVGRRHDPDSSQLMGLSEWGEIDQDVGVIGDIMASKDCECKASILVVQQQASVVVEMTQSQKYISVTNSDR
;
A
#
# COMPACT_ATOMS: atom_id res chain seq x y z
N MET A 1 5.61 -6.50 19.63
CA MET A 1 5.81 -6.51 18.17
C MET A 1 5.66 -5.09 17.65
N LYS A 2 6.67 -4.57 16.96
CA LYS A 2 6.68 -3.26 16.29
C LYS A 2 6.26 -3.47 14.84
N VAL A 3 5.19 -2.81 14.43
CA VAL A 3 4.60 -2.92 13.08
C VAL A 3 4.67 -1.56 12.41
N CYS A 4 5.17 -1.52 11.18
CA CYS A 4 5.13 -0.32 10.33
C CYS A 4 4.13 -0.53 9.19
N VAL A 5 3.36 0.50 8.86
CA VAL A 5 2.58 0.59 7.62
C VAL A 5 3.21 1.70 6.80
N VAL A 6 3.69 1.37 5.60
CA VAL A 6 4.09 2.38 4.61
C VAL A 6 2.85 2.78 3.83
N PHE A 7 2.58 4.08 3.75
CA PHE A 7 1.40 4.64 3.09
C PHE A 7 1.85 5.72 2.10
N ILE A 8 1.83 5.40 0.82
CA ILE A 8 2.03 6.35 -0.29
C ILE A 8 0.65 6.87 -0.73
N GLY A 9 -0.32 5.96 -0.81
CA GLY A 9 -1.66 6.22 -1.27
C GLY A 9 -2.08 5.24 -2.37
N GLY A 10 -3.40 5.10 -2.52
CA GLY A 10 -3.98 4.12 -3.43
C GLY A 10 -4.87 3.12 -2.69
N ALA A 11 -5.44 2.18 -3.43
CA ALA A 11 -6.42 1.27 -2.85
C ALA A 11 -5.79 0.18 -1.96
N ASP A 12 -4.61 -0.31 -2.34
CA ASP A 12 -3.88 -1.35 -1.60
C ASP A 12 -3.35 -0.82 -0.25
N ASP A 13 -2.84 0.41 -0.21
CA ASP A 13 -2.42 1.06 1.05
C ASP A 13 -3.60 1.32 1.99
N ARG A 14 -4.76 1.68 1.43
CA ARG A 14 -6.00 1.85 2.20
C ARG A 14 -6.45 0.53 2.82
N GLU A 15 -6.34 -0.58 2.11
CA GLU A 15 -6.60 -1.92 2.64
C GLU A 15 -5.56 -2.29 3.72
N THR A 16 -4.29 -1.98 3.48
CA THR A 16 -3.20 -2.19 4.44
C THR A 16 -3.48 -1.47 5.76
N LEU A 17 -3.89 -0.20 5.70
CA LEU A 17 -4.28 0.60 6.85
C LEU A 17 -5.49 0.00 7.58
N ALA A 18 -6.47 -0.55 6.85
CA ALA A 18 -7.63 -1.20 7.45
C ALA A 18 -7.26 -2.50 8.20
N TYR A 19 -6.26 -3.26 7.74
CA TYR A 19 -5.71 -4.38 8.51
C TYR A 19 -4.94 -3.89 9.74
N ALA A 20 -4.12 -2.85 9.59
CA ALA A 20 -3.36 -2.28 10.69
C ALA A 20 -4.27 -1.73 11.80
N GLN A 21 -5.39 -1.10 11.42
CA GLN A 21 -6.44 -0.66 12.35
C GLN A 21 -7.00 -1.81 13.19
N ARG A 22 -7.16 -3.00 12.60
CA ARG A 22 -7.60 -4.18 13.37
C ARG A 22 -6.49 -4.66 14.32
N MET A 23 -5.24 -4.58 13.89
CA MET A 23 -4.07 -4.96 14.69
C MET A 23 -3.83 -4.01 15.87
N SER A 24 -4.18 -2.72 15.76
CA SER A 24 -3.94 -1.72 16.81
C SER A 24 -4.68 -2.03 18.13
N GLY A 25 -5.76 -2.80 18.07
CA GLY A 25 -6.52 -3.25 19.24
C GLY A 25 -5.78 -4.27 20.11
N HIS A 26 -4.71 -4.91 19.60
CA HIS A 26 -4.00 -5.94 20.34
C HIS A 26 -2.94 -5.31 21.29
N PRO A 27 -2.91 -5.66 22.59
CA PRO A 27 -2.09 -4.94 23.59
C PRO A 27 -0.57 -5.05 23.37
N ASN A 28 -0.12 -6.10 22.65
CA ASN A 28 1.29 -6.37 22.37
C ASN A 28 1.80 -5.80 21.03
N ILE A 29 0.95 -5.05 20.31
CA ILE A 29 1.27 -4.43 19.02
C ILE A 29 1.54 -2.95 19.25
N ARG A 30 2.69 -2.48 18.75
CA ARG A 30 3.01 -1.06 18.60
C ARG A 30 3.02 -0.76 17.12
N LEU A 31 2.13 0.12 16.67
CA LEU A 31 1.88 0.40 15.28
C LEU A 31 2.40 1.78 14.92
N THR A 32 3.12 1.89 13.80
CA THR A 32 3.53 3.16 13.22
C THR A 32 3.00 3.22 11.80
N VAL A 33 2.22 4.25 11.48
CA VAL A 33 1.85 4.57 10.10
C VAL A 33 2.82 5.62 9.60
N LEU A 34 3.60 5.28 8.59
CA LEU A 34 4.51 6.18 7.88
C LEU A 34 3.87 6.56 6.56
N ARG A 35 3.52 7.83 6.41
CA ARG A 35 3.01 8.38 5.16
C ARG A 35 4.12 9.06 4.36
N LEU A 36 4.29 8.66 3.11
CA LEU A 36 5.21 9.32 2.17
C LEU A 36 4.45 10.35 1.33
N VAL A 37 4.81 11.61 1.49
CA VAL A 37 4.11 12.74 0.85
C VAL A 37 5.03 13.37 -0.18
N SER A 38 4.46 13.74 -1.34
CA SER A 38 5.12 14.54 -2.35
C SER A 38 4.28 15.76 -2.71
N GLU A 39 4.90 16.70 -3.44
CA GLU A 39 4.36 17.97 -3.88
C GLU A 39 3.46 17.87 -5.13
N ASP A 40 3.39 16.71 -5.81
CA ASP A 40 2.61 16.53 -7.04
C ASP A 40 1.11 16.83 -6.86
N GLN A 41 0.54 17.54 -7.84
CA GLN A 41 -0.84 18.07 -7.82
C GLN A 41 -1.58 17.84 -9.14
N THR A 42 -1.81 16.59 -9.55
CA THR A 42 -2.81 16.30 -10.60
C THR A 42 -4.23 16.30 -10.03
N ILE A 43 -5.24 16.46 -10.90
CA ILE A 43 -6.66 16.43 -10.47
C ILE A 43 -7.06 15.04 -9.94
N THR A 44 -6.55 13.97 -10.55
CA THR A 44 -6.75 12.59 -10.07
C THR A 44 -6.17 12.44 -8.67
N ASP A 45 -5.00 13.04 -8.43
CA ASP A 45 -4.37 13.04 -7.11
C ASP A 45 -5.26 13.72 -6.07
N LEU A 46 -5.99 14.79 -6.41
CA LEU A 46 -6.87 15.46 -5.45
C LEU A 46 -8.01 14.55 -4.95
N ILE A 47 -8.60 13.73 -5.83
CA ILE A 47 -9.68 12.81 -5.45
C ILE A 47 -9.14 11.68 -4.58
N GLU A 48 -8.04 11.04 -5.01
CA GLU A 48 -7.42 9.96 -4.23
C GLU A 48 -6.85 10.48 -2.92
N ARG A 49 -6.22 11.67 -2.91
CA ARG A 49 -5.75 12.34 -1.69
C ARG A 49 -6.89 12.60 -0.73
N ARG A 50 -8.07 13.04 -1.18
CA ARG A 50 -9.24 13.21 -0.31
C ARG A 50 -9.66 11.88 0.33
N ARG A 51 -9.68 10.79 -0.44
CA ARG A 51 -9.99 9.44 0.07
C ARG A 51 -8.95 8.98 1.10
N ASN A 52 -7.68 9.15 0.77
CA ASN A 52 -6.55 8.79 1.64
C ASN A 52 -6.61 9.55 2.96
N LEU A 53 -6.78 10.89 2.91
CA LEU A 53 -6.90 11.73 4.10
C LEU A 53 -8.11 11.37 4.95
N SER A 54 -9.25 11.01 4.34
CA SER A 54 -10.43 10.57 5.07
C SER A 54 -10.13 9.33 5.92
N MET A 55 -9.46 8.32 5.34
CA MET A 55 -9.12 7.09 6.06
C MET A 55 -8.03 7.29 7.12
N ILE A 56 -7.02 8.11 6.82
CA ILE A 56 -5.98 8.45 7.80
C ILE A 56 -6.57 9.21 8.98
N ASN A 57 -7.48 10.17 8.74
CA ASN A 57 -8.15 10.90 9.80
C ASN A 57 -9.00 9.98 10.66
N GLU A 58 -9.76 9.05 10.05
CA GLU A 58 -10.52 8.05 10.79
C GLU A 58 -9.63 7.14 11.64
N PHE A 59 -8.50 6.69 11.09
CA PHE A 59 -7.49 5.91 11.82
C PHE A 59 -6.92 6.71 13.00
N SER A 60 -6.54 7.97 12.78
CA SER A 60 -5.98 8.84 13.81
C SER A 60 -6.99 9.09 14.93
N LEU A 61 -8.23 9.43 14.59
CA LEU A 61 -9.32 9.64 15.56
C LEU A 61 -9.58 8.38 16.40
N SER A 62 -9.57 7.20 15.76
CA SER A 62 -9.81 5.93 16.43
C SER A 62 -8.68 5.52 17.40
N ASN A 63 -7.47 6.06 17.22
CA ASN A 63 -6.29 5.69 18.00
C ASN A 63 -5.67 6.88 18.77
N ASN A 64 -6.34 8.03 18.84
CA ASN A 64 -5.77 9.27 19.39
C ASN A 64 -5.27 9.11 20.84
N ASP A 65 -5.97 8.30 21.64
CA ASP A 65 -5.60 8.05 23.04
C ASP A 65 -4.76 6.76 23.22
N CYS A 66 -4.30 6.14 22.13
CA CYS A 66 -3.53 4.90 22.18
C CYS A 66 -2.02 5.18 22.06
N PRO A 67 -1.23 5.11 23.15
CA PRO A 67 0.20 5.43 23.13
C PRO A 67 1.05 4.42 22.34
N ARG A 68 0.44 3.31 21.90
CA ARG A 68 1.09 2.29 21.07
C ARG A 68 0.97 2.58 19.58
N VAL A 69 0.15 3.56 19.19
CA VAL A 69 -0.05 3.94 17.79
C VAL A 69 0.61 5.28 17.54
N SER A 70 1.40 5.36 16.48
CA SER A 70 2.01 6.61 16.02
C SER A 70 1.75 6.83 14.53
N TYR A 71 1.65 8.09 14.15
CA TYR A 71 1.53 8.54 12.77
C TYR A 71 2.68 9.49 12.46
N LYS A 72 3.34 9.29 11.32
CA LYS A 72 4.45 10.12 10.84
C LYS A 72 4.26 10.42 9.37
N GLU A 73 4.58 11.64 8.96
CA GLU A 73 4.66 12.03 7.55
C GLU A 73 6.12 12.34 7.21
N GLU A 74 6.59 11.83 6.09
CA GLU A 74 7.91 12.13 5.54
C GLU A 74 7.74 12.66 4.11
N MET A 75 8.40 13.78 3.83
CA MET A 75 8.42 14.39 2.50
C MET A 75 9.46 13.66 1.64
N VAL A 76 9.06 13.22 0.46
CA VAL A 76 9.95 12.57 -0.52
C VAL A 76 9.78 13.25 -1.87
N GLU A 77 10.88 13.62 -2.51
CA GLU A 77 10.85 14.33 -3.81
C GLU A 77 10.89 13.34 -4.98
N GLN A 78 11.55 12.20 -4.78
CA GLN A 78 11.80 11.19 -5.81
C GLN A 78 11.96 9.79 -5.22
N GLY A 79 11.90 8.76 -6.08
CA GLY A 79 12.06 7.37 -5.67
C GLY A 79 13.31 7.06 -4.85
N ASN A 80 14.45 7.70 -5.15
CA ASN A 80 15.68 7.51 -4.36
C ASN A 80 15.52 7.89 -2.88
N ASP A 81 14.72 8.91 -2.57
CA ASP A 81 14.45 9.31 -1.18
C ASP A 81 13.63 8.24 -0.46
N THR A 82 12.65 7.66 -1.17
CA THR A 82 11.88 6.50 -0.68
C THR A 82 12.82 5.34 -0.34
N VAL A 83 13.71 4.93 -1.25
CA VAL A 83 14.66 3.83 -0.98
C VAL A 83 15.53 4.11 0.25
N ARG A 84 16.08 5.32 0.35
CA ARG A 84 16.92 5.73 1.49
C ARG A 84 16.15 5.72 2.81
N LEU A 85 14.94 6.25 2.83
CA LEU A 85 14.09 6.30 4.01
C LEU A 85 13.69 4.89 4.47
N LEU A 86 13.23 4.05 3.54
CA LEU A 86 12.86 2.67 3.83
C LEU A 86 14.05 1.88 4.39
N GLY A 87 15.22 1.97 3.75
CA GLY A 87 16.44 1.31 4.23
C GLY A 87 16.86 1.78 5.64
N ALA A 88 16.77 3.08 5.93
CA ALA A 88 17.15 3.64 7.22
C ALA A 88 16.26 3.15 8.38
N MET A 89 14.98 2.88 8.13
CA MET A 89 14.03 2.51 9.19
C MET A 89 13.70 1.00 9.23
N CYS A 90 14.04 0.23 8.20
CA CYS A 90 13.48 -1.11 8.01
C CYS A 90 13.77 -2.05 9.20
N ASN A 91 14.94 -1.89 9.84
CA ASN A 91 15.37 -2.71 10.97
C ASN A 91 14.83 -2.23 12.33
N ASP A 92 14.04 -1.14 12.35
CA ASP A 92 13.35 -0.69 13.55
C ASP A 92 12.03 -1.44 13.82
N PHE A 93 11.59 -2.29 12.87
CA PHE A 93 10.30 -2.97 12.94
C PHE A 93 10.46 -4.49 12.84
N ASP A 94 9.49 -5.21 13.42
CA ASP A 94 9.42 -6.67 13.33
C ASP A 94 8.63 -7.09 12.08
N LEU A 95 7.66 -6.25 11.68
CA LEU A 95 6.78 -6.43 10.52
C LEU A 95 6.59 -5.09 9.81
N ILE A 96 6.72 -5.07 8.48
CA ILE A 96 6.39 -3.93 7.64
C ILE A 96 5.28 -4.35 6.68
N MET A 97 4.20 -3.58 6.65
CA MET A 97 3.05 -3.79 5.80
C MET A 97 3.03 -2.73 4.69
N VAL A 98 2.83 -3.16 3.45
CA VAL A 98 2.89 -2.30 2.26
C VAL A 98 1.80 -2.69 1.27
N GLY A 99 1.24 -1.73 0.55
CA GLY A 99 0.39 -2.02 -0.60
C GLY A 99 1.19 -2.66 -1.75
N ARG A 100 0.56 -3.53 -2.52
CA ARG A 100 1.18 -4.13 -3.72
C ARG A 100 1.28 -3.11 -4.85
N ARG A 101 0.20 -2.36 -5.09
CA ARG A 101 0.04 -1.48 -6.25
C ARG A 101 -0.04 -0.01 -5.82
N HIS A 102 0.71 0.81 -6.54
CA HIS A 102 0.75 2.26 -6.39
C HIS A 102 0.69 2.91 -7.76
N ASP A 103 0.48 4.23 -7.78
CA ASP A 103 0.52 4.99 -9.03
C ASP A 103 1.95 4.99 -9.61
N PRO A 104 2.18 4.44 -10.82
CA PRO A 104 3.50 4.41 -11.44
C PRO A 104 4.04 5.81 -11.74
N ASP A 105 3.16 6.81 -11.91
CA ASP A 105 3.53 8.19 -12.20
C ASP A 105 3.76 9.01 -10.92
N SER A 106 3.62 8.41 -9.73
CA SER A 106 3.90 9.08 -8.46
C SER A 106 5.39 9.38 -8.32
N SER A 107 5.73 10.63 -7.99
CA SER A 107 7.10 11.05 -7.68
C SER A 107 7.76 10.18 -6.60
N GLN A 108 7.00 9.72 -5.61
CA GLN A 108 7.52 8.84 -4.55
C GLN A 108 8.11 7.52 -5.09
N LEU A 109 7.72 7.08 -6.29
CA LEU A 109 8.17 5.82 -6.93
C LEU A 109 8.81 6.02 -8.31
N MET A 110 8.97 7.27 -8.74
CA MET A 110 9.55 7.61 -10.04
C MET A 110 10.95 6.98 -10.19
N GLY A 111 11.17 6.31 -11.33
CA GLY A 111 12.41 5.58 -11.63
C GLY A 111 12.56 4.23 -10.92
N LEU A 112 11.65 3.86 -10.01
CA LEU A 112 11.62 2.55 -9.35
C LEU A 112 10.63 1.59 -10.03
N SER A 113 9.61 2.14 -10.68
CA SER A 113 8.57 1.39 -11.41
C SER A 113 9.02 0.88 -12.79
N GLU A 114 10.13 1.40 -13.34
CA GLU A 114 10.63 1.07 -14.69
C GLU A 114 11.34 -0.29 -14.77
N TRP A 115 11.53 -0.97 -13.64
CA TRP A 115 12.31 -2.22 -13.52
C TRP A 115 11.42 -3.48 -13.49
N GLY A 116 10.24 -3.44 -14.09
CA GLY A 116 9.31 -4.57 -14.10
C GLY A 116 9.43 -5.44 -15.35
N GLU A 117 10.18 -6.54 -15.27
CA GLU A 117 9.75 -7.75 -15.99
C GLU A 117 8.36 -8.16 -15.48
N ILE A 118 7.62 -8.90 -16.30
CA ILE A 118 6.16 -9.11 -16.27
C ILE A 118 5.58 -9.66 -14.93
N ASP A 119 6.42 -9.96 -13.93
CA ASP A 119 6.05 -10.60 -12.67
C ASP A 119 6.51 -9.84 -11.41
N GLN A 120 6.05 -8.59 -11.20
CA GLN A 120 6.12 -7.95 -9.87
C GLN A 120 5.10 -8.61 -8.93
N ASP A 121 5.44 -9.78 -8.40
CA ASP A 121 4.59 -10.52 -7.47
C ASP A 121 4.37 -9.77 -6.15
N VAL A 122 5.39 -9.01 -5.70
CA VAL A 122 5.40 -8.29 -4.41
C VAL A 122 5.26 -6.77 -4.53
N GLY A 123 5.35 -6.21 -5.75
CA GLY A 123 5.23 -4.77 -6.03
C GLY A 123 6.46 -3.95 -5.67
N VAL A 124 6.56 -2.72 -6.19
CA VAL A 124 7.75 -1.85 -6.12
C VAL A 124 8.35 -1.73 -4.71
N ILE A 125 7.53 -1.43 -3.69
CA ILE A 125 8.03 -1.31 -2.31
C ILE A 125 8.46 -2.67 -1.74
N GLY A 126 7.70 -3.73 -2.05
CA GLY A 126 8.07 -5.08 -1.66
C GLY A 126 9.41 -5.51 -2.26
N ASP A 127 9.64 -5.21 -3.54
CA ASP A 127 10.88 -5.49 -4.26
C ASP A 127 12.07 -4.75 -3.65
N ILE A 128 11.92 -3.46 -3.33
CA ILE A 128 12.96 -2.66 -2.66
C ILE A 128 13.33 -3.28 -1.32
N MET A 129 12.33 -3.64 -0.50
CA MET A 129 12.56 -4.20 0.83
C MET A 129 13.14 -5.62 0.80
N ALA A 130 12.80 -6.40 -0.23
CA ALA A 130 13.35 -7.74 -0.46
C ALA A 130 14.73 -7.71 -1.14
N SER A 131 15.17 -6.55 -1.64
CA SER A 131 16.46 -6.39 -2.28
C SER A 131 17.61 -6.64 -1.29
N LYS A 132 18.72 -7.17 -1.81
CA LYS A 132 19.92 -7.42 -0.99
C LYS A 132 20.50 -6.12 -0.42
N ASP A 133 20.30 -5.00 -1.10
CA ASP A 133 20.86 -3.71 -0.72
C ASP A 133 20.10 -3.06 0.44
N CYS A 134 18.86 -3.48 0.71
CA CYS A 134 18.07 -2.97 1.84
C CYS A 134 18.48 -3.61 3.19
N GLU A 135 19.06 -4.82 3.17
CA GLU A 135 19.44 -5.60 4.36
C GLU A 135 18.34 -5.65 5.45
N CYS A 136 17.07 -5.63 5.04
CA CYS A 136 15.93 -5.63 5.94
C CYS A 136 15.77 -6.98 6.64
N LYS A 137 15.68 -6.97 7.97
CA LYS A 137 15.43 -8.17 8.79
C LYS A 137 13.97 -8.35 9.20
N ALA A 138 13.14 -7.33 8.94
CA ALA A 138 11.72 -7.38 9.25
C ALA A 138 10.99 -8.35 8.31
N SER A 139 9.88 -8.92 8.79
CA SER A 139 8.94 -9.59 7.87
C SER A 139 8.23 -8.56 7.02
N ILE A 140 8.07 -8.81 5.72
CA ILE A 140 7.35 -7.93 4.80
C ILE A 140 6.01 -8.57 4.46
N LEU A 141 4.91 -7.85 4.72
CA LEU A 141 3.55 -8.25 4.35
C LEU A 141 3.04 -7.33 3.26
N VAL A 142 2.96 -7.87 2.04
CA VAL A 142 2.38 -7.18 0.90
C VAL A 142 0.87 -7.42 0.90
N VAL A 143 0.10 -6.34 0.87
CA VAL A 143 -1.37 -6.37 0.89
C VAL A 143 -1.89 -5.87 -0.45
N GLN A 144 -2.88 -6.58 -0.98
CA GLN A 144 -3.59 -6.16 -2.18
C GLN A 144 -5.08 -6.04 -1.85
N GLN A 145 -5.71 -4.95 -2.28
CA GLN A 145 -7.16 -4.85 -2.22
C GLN A 145 -7.76 -5.94 -3.12
N GLN A 146 -8.75 -6.66 -2.60
CA GLN A 146 -9.53 -7.56 -3.43
C GLN A 146 -10.31 -6.74 -4.46
N ALA A 147 -10.08 -7.00 -5.75
CA ALA A 147 -11.00 -6.53 -6.77
C ALA A 147 -12.31 -7.29 -6.58
N SER A 148 -13.37 -6.61 -6.13
CA SER A 148 -14.71 -7.17 -6.27
C SER A 148 -14.94 -7.38 -7.77
N VAL A 149 -15.13 -8.63 -8.18
CA VAL A 149 -15.70 -8.96 -9.49
C VAL A 149 -17.15 -8.50 -9.46
N VAL A 150 -17.38 -7.20 -9.57
CA VAL A 150 -18.72 -6.65 -9.79
C VAL A 150 -18.97 -6.74 -11.28
N VAL A 151 -19.41 -7.92 -11.73
CA VAL A 151 -20.37 -8.06 -12.83
C VAL A 151 -19.95 -7.41 -14.18
N GLU A 152 -18.75 -7.69 -14.68
CA GLU A 152 -18.50 -7.62 -16.14
C GLU A 152 -18.82 -8.94 -16.85
N MET A 153 -19.26 -9.96 -16.10
CA MET A 153 -19.72 -11.24 -16.65
C MET A 153 -21.17 -11.23 -17.17
N THR A 154 -21.91 -10.10 -17.12
CA THR A 154 -23.28 -10.02 -17.71
C THR A 154 -23.36 -9.33 -19.06
N GLN A 155 -22.25 -8.92 -19.69
CA GLN A 155 -22.28 -8.37 -21.06
C GLN A 155 -21.24 -8.95 -22.02
N SER A 156 -20.62 -10.08 -21.71
CA SER A 156 -19.87 -10.84 -22.71
C SER A 156 -20.82 -11.79 -23.46
N GLN A 157 -21.31 -11.38 -24.64
CA GLN A 157 -22.08 -12.20 -25.59
C GLN A 157 -21.34 -13.47 -26.09
N LYS A 158 -20.10 -13.72 -25.64
CA LYS A 158 -19.28 -14.86 -26.10
C LYS A 158 -19.60 -16.22 -25.48
N TYR A 159 -20.52 -16.32 -24.51
CA TYR A 159 -20.90 -17.60 -23.89
C TYR A 159 -22.33 -18.09 -24.22
N ILE A 160 -23.07 -17.37 -25.07
CA ILE A 160 -24.35 -17.87 -25.60
C ILE A 160 -24.06 -18.62 -26.91
N SER A 161 -23.47 -19.81 -26.83
CA SER A 161 -23.45 -20.72 -27.99
C SER A 161 -23.29 -22.19 -27.60
N VAL A 162 -24.06 -22.66 -26.61
CA VAL A 162 -24.37 -24.09 -26.53
C VAL A 162 -25.78 -24.26 -25.99
N THR A 163 -26.75 -24.44 -26.88
CA THR A 163 -27.89 -25.39 -26.79
C THR A 163 -28.90 -25.05 -27.88
N ASN A 164 -28.84 -25.78 -28.99
CA ASN A 164 -30.00 -26.37 -29.66
C ASN A 164 -29.53 -27.15 -30.90
N SER A 165 -28.97 -28.34 -30.65
CA SER A 165 -29.15 -29.49 -31.54
C SER A 165 -29.94 -30.50 -30.72
N ASP A 166 -31.22 -30.66 -31.05
CA ASP A 166 -32.00 -31.90 -30.94
C ASP A 166 -33.50 -31.57 -30.98
N ARG A 167 -34.01 -31.43 -32.21
CA ARG A 167 -35.24 -32.07 -32.72
C ARG A 167 -35.46 -31.72 -34.18
#